data_AF-A0A7Y5WR20-F1
#
_entry.id   AF-A0A7Y5WR20-F1
#
_cell.length_a   1.000
_cell.length_b   1.000
_cell.length_c   1.000
_cell.angle_alpha   90.00
_cell.angle_beta   90.00
_cell.angle_gamma   90.00
#
_symmetry.space_group_name_H-M   'P 1'
#
loop_
_entity.id
_entity.type
_entity.pdbx_description
1 polymer ?
#
loop_
_entity_poly.entity_id
_entity_poly.type
_entity_poly.pdbx_seq_one_letter_code
_entity_poly.pdbx_strand_id
1 'polypeptide(L)'
;MKASLRKLHFLAYAARTKRARHAAMQLFEGQRSTADFHARVEPWVVRAVAFADASGLLAVTGGMVQLSPHGERSFETLSANDELLRDEKMFLARVAKAATEAAIDRALRMEPIG
;
A
#
# COMPACT_ATOMS: atom_id res chain seq x y z
N MET A 1 -8.60 -6.22 8.53
CA MET A 1 -7.32 -5.57 8.10
C MET A 1 -7.55 -4.06 7.93
N LYS A 2 -6.68 -3.17 8.44
CA LYS A 2 -6.91 -1.70 8.47
C LYS A 2 -5.65 -0.93 8.04
N ALA A 3 -5.79 0.12 7.24
CA ALA A 3 -4.68 0.98 6.79
C ALA A 3 -5.13 2.43 6.56
N SER A 4 -4.23 3.40 6.70
CA SER A 4 -4.53 4.79 6.36
C SER A 4 -4.55 5.01 4.83
N LEU A 5 -5.29 6.01 4.36
CA LEU A 5 -5.22 6.43 2.95
C LEU A 5 -3.79 6.79 2.51
N ARG A 6 -3.01 7.40 3.39
CA ARG A 6 -1.60 7.73 3.14
C ARG A 6 -0.77 6.48 2.84
N LYS A 7 -0.91 5.45 3.67
CA LYS A 7 -0.27 4.14 3.46
C LYS A 7 -0.72 3.50 2.15
N LEU A 8 -2.01 3.56 1.82
CA LEU A 8 -2.52 3.02 0.55
C LEU A 8 -1.90 3.74 -0.65
N HIS A 9 -1.82 5.08 -0.64
CA HIS A 9 -1.16 5.83 -1.71
C HIS A 9 0.32 5.47 -1.85
N PHE A 10 1.05 5.40 -0.72
CA PHE A 10 2.46 5.03 -0.73
C PHE A 10 2.68 3.64 -1.35
N LEU A 11 1.94 2.64 -0.88
CA LEU A 11 2.07 1.26 -1.36
C LEU A 11 1.63 1.11 -2.81
N ALA A 12 0.57 1.82 -3.22
CA ALA A 12 0.13 1.86 -4.61
C ALA A 12 1.21 2.44 -5.53
N TYR A 13 1.84 3.55 -5.15
CA TYR A 13 2.97 4.13 -5.88
C TYR A 13 4.15 3.13 -5.96
N ALA A 14 4.54 2.57 -4.81
CA ALA A 14 5.68 1.67 -4.69
C ALA A 14 5.49 0.38 -5.49
N ALA A 15 4.27 -0.17 -5.52
CA ALA A 15 3.95 -1.39 -6.23
C ALA A 15 3.86 -1.20 -7.75
N ARG A 16 3.66 0.01 -8.26
CA ARG A 16 3.25 0.26 -9.66
C ARG A 16 4.22 -0.19 -10.75
N THR A 17 5.53 -0.11 -10.52
CA THR A 17 6.54 -0.44 -11.53
C THR A 17 7.69 -1.21 -10.92
N LYS A 18 8.39 -2.03 -11.71
CA LYS A 18 9.61 -2.74 -11.26
C LYS A 18 10.63 -1.80 -10.61
N ARG A 19 10.84 -0.62 -11.18
CA ARG A 19 11.75 0.41 -10.63
C ARG A 19 11.28 0.94 -9.28
N ALA A 20 9.99 1.24 -9.15
CA ALA A 20 9.42 1.73 -7.89
C ALA A 20 9.47 0.65 -6.80
N ARG A 21 9.17 -0.61 -7.14
CA ARG A 21 9.27 -1.76 -6.24
C ARG A 21 10.69 -1.91 -5.72
N HIS A 22 11.67 -1.90 -6.61
CA HIS A 22 13.08 -2.00 -6.25
C HIS A 22 13.55 -0.85 -5.34
N ALA A 23 13.19 0.38 -5.70
CA ALA A 23 13.50 1.56 -4.88
C ALA A 23 12.87 1.49 -3.48
N ALA A 24 11.63 1.03 -3.38
CA ALA A 24 10.94 0.88 -2.09
C ALA A 24 11.55 -0.25 -1.25
N MET A 25 11.97 -1.37 -1.86
CA MET A 25 12.70 -2.42 -1.14
C MET A 25 14.00 -1.89 -0.55
N GLN A 26 14.81 -1.19 -1.34
CA GLN A 26 16.05 -0.55 -0.85
C GLN A 26 15.78 0.43 0.30
N LEU A 27 14.67 1.17 0.21
CA LEU A 27 14.25 2.08 1.28
C LEU A 27 13.97 1.32 2.59
N PHE A 28 13.14 0.27 2.54
CA PHE A 28 12.82 -0.52 3.73
C PHE A 28 13.99 -1.35 4.26
N GLU A 29 14.97 -1.67 3.40
CA GLU A 29 16.21 -2.36 3.77
C GLU A 29 17.30 -1.39 4.27
N GLY A 30 17.02 -0.08 4.34
CA GLY A 30 17.97 0.95 4.79
C GLY A 30 19.10 1.25 3.80
N GLN A 31 18.99 0.75 2.57
CA GLN A 31 19.97 0.94 1.49
C GLN A 31 19.71 2.20 0.65
N ARG A 32 18.58 2.87 0.88
CA ARG A 32 18.20 4.12 0.20
C ARG A 32 17.67 5.11 1.22
N SER A 33 18.06 6.38 1.09
CA SER A 33 17.53 7.48 1.89
C SER A 33 16.07 7.78 1.55
N THR A 34 15.29 8.21 2.53
CA THR A 34 13.92 8.73 2.30
C THR A 34 13.91 10.00 1.49
N ALA A 35 15.01 10.77 1.50
CA ALA A 35 15.21 11.91 0.61
C ALA A 35 15.30 11.49 -0.88
N ASP A 36 15.71 10.25 -1.18
CA ASP A 36 15.86 9.72 -2.54
C ASP A 36 14.66 8.88 -2.99
N PHE A 37 13.58 8.85 -2.19
CA PHE A 37 12.36 8.13 -2.50
C PHE A 37 11.14 9.06 -2.39
N HIS A 38 10.73 9.63 -3.51
CA HIS A 38 9.57 10.50 -3.58
C HIS A 38 8.31 9.71 -3.97
N ALA A 39 7.60 9.19 -2.97
CA ALA A 39 6.26 8.65 -3.20
C ALA A 39 5.31 9.76 -3.64
N ARG A 40 4.51 9.50 -4.67
CA ARG A 40 3.48 10.42 -5.14
C ARG A 40 2.11 9.97 -4.65
N VAL A 41 1.22 10.94 -4.42
CA VAL A 41 -0.20 10.65 -4.26
C VAL A 41 -0.73 10.10 -5.58
N GLU A 42 -1.36 8.94 -5.51
CA GLU A 42 -1.93 8.25 -6.68
C GLU A 42 -3.44 8.55 -6.78
N PRO A 43 -3.91 9.43 -7.71
CA PRO A 43 -5.31 9.89 -7.72
C PRO A 43 -6.33 8.77 -7.96
N TRP A 44 -5.91 7.70 -8.64
CA TRP A 44 -6.78 6.54 -8.89
C TRP A 44 -7.08 5.74 -7.62
N VAL A 45 -6.24 5.83 -6.57
CA VAL A 45 -6.49 5.16 -5.29
C VAL A 45 -7.71 5.78 -4.60
N VAL A 46 -7.87 7.10 -4.63
CA VAL A 46 -9.04 7.77 -4.05
C VAL A 46 -10.32 7.28 -4.73
N ARG A 47 -10.31 7.21 -6.06
CA ARG A 47 -11.45 6.70 -6.83
C ARG A 47 -11.73 5.23 -6.51
N ALA A 48 -10.70 4.38 -6.47
CA ALA A 48 -10.84 2.97 -6.16
C ALA A 48 -11.43 2.76 -4.75
N VAL A 49 -10.97 3.54 -3.76
CA VAL A 49 -11.53 3.50 -2.39
C VAL A 49 -12.99 3.92 -2.39
N ALA A 50 -13.34 5.02 -3.06
CA ALA A 50 -14.72 5.49 -3.13
C ALA A 50 -15.66 4.46 -3.79
N PHE A 51 -15.23 3.82 -4.87
CA PHE A 51 -16.02 2.76 -5.53
C PHE A 51 -16.17 1.53 -4.63
N ALA A 52 -15.10 1.11 -3.95
CA ALA A 52 -15.14 -0.04 -3.07
C ALA A 52 -16.00 0.22 -1.81
N ASP A 53 -15.98 1.44 -1.27
CA ASP A 53 -16.85 1.87 -0.16
C ASP A 53 -18.32 1.83 -0.58
N ALA A 54 -18.65 2.46 -1.72
CA ALA A 54 -20.00 2.45 -2.28
C ALA A 54 -20.51 1.05 -2.63
N SER A 55 -19.60 0.12 -2.96
CA SER A 55 -19.92 -1.29 -3.23
C SER A 55 -19.98 -2.16 -1.97
N GLY A 56 -19.78 -1.57 -0.77
CA GLY A 56 -19.81 -2.29 0.50
C GLY A 56 -18.62 -3.24 0.72
N LEU A 57 -17.53 -3.09 -0.03
CA LEU A 57 -16.31 -3.91 0.09
C LEU A 57 -15.39 -3.39 1.19
N LEU A 58 -15.43 -2.09 1.48
CA LEU A 58 -14.68 -1.48 2.57
C LEU A 58 -15.53 -0.45 3.30
N ALA A 59 -15.01 0.03 4.42
CA ALA A 59 -15.53 1.17 5.15
C ALA A 59 -14.38 2.16 5.41
N VAL A 60 -14.66 3.45 5.23
CA VAL A 60 -13.75 4.54 5.59
C VAL A 60 -14.22 5.20 6.88
N THR A 61 -13.37 5.23 7.91
CA THR A 61 -13.69 5.88 9.20
C THR A 61 -12.48 6.61 9.74
N GLY A 62 -12.60 7.93 9.94
CA GLY A 62 -11.51 8.76 10.48
C GLY A 62 -10.23 8.73 9.61
N GLY A 63 -10.36 8.64 8.29
CA GLY A 63 -9.22 8.54 7.36
C GLY A 63 -8.55 7.17 7.28
N MET A 64 -9.09 6.19 8.00
CA MET A 64 -8.66 4.79 7.95
C MET A 64 -9.60 3.98 7.08
N VAL A 65 -9.03 3.09 6.28
CA VAL A 65 -9.74 2.19 5.38
C VAL A 65 -9.66 0.77 5.97
N GLN A 66 -10.80 0.09 6.02
CA GLN A 66 -10.91 -1.26 6.53
C GLN A 66 -11.81 -2.10 5.63
N LEU A 67 -11.44 -3.34 5.34
CA LEU A 67 -12.31 -4.26 4.61
C LEU A 67 -13.56 -4.60 5.42
N SER A 68 -14.70 -4.69 4.74
CA SER A 68 -15.90 -5.30 5.30
C SER A 68 -15.78 -6.84 5.25
N PRO A 69 -16.66 -7.61 5.92
CA PRO A 69 -16.70 -9.06 5.75
C PRO A 69 -16.90 -9.50 4.30
N HIS A 70 -17.62 -8.71 3.49
CA HIS A 70 -17.76 -8.98 2.06
C HIS A 70 -16.47 -8.68 1.29
N GLY A 71 -15.77 -7.60 1.66
CA GLY A 71 -14.46 -7.27 1.13
C GLY A 71 -13.40 -8.31 1.43
N GLU A 72 -13.39 -8.87 2.65
CA GLU A 72 -12.45 -9.93 3.04
C GLU A 72 -12.62 -11.18 2.17
N ARG A 73 -13.86 -11.66 1.98
CA ARG A 73 -14.15 -12.79 1.07
C ARG A 73 -13.74 -12.51 -0.37
N SER A 74 -13.99 -11.29 -0.84
CA SER A 74 -13.61 -10.87 -2.20
C SER A 74 -12.08 -10.84 -2.35
N PHE A 75 -11.38 -10.32 -1.35
CA PHE A 75 -9.92 -10.31 -1.28
C PHE A 75 -9.34 -11.72 -1.27
N GLU A 76 -9.89 -12.64 -0.47
CA GLU A 76 -9.45 -14.05 -0.44
C GLU A 76 -9.58 -14.71 -1.81
N THR A 77 -10.72 -14.50 -2.48
CA THR A 77 -10.98 -15.03 -3.84
C THR A 77 -9.96 -14.51 -4.86
N LEU A 78 -9.70 -13.19 -4.85
CA LEU A 78 -8.71 -12.57 -5.75
C LEU A 78 -7.28 -12.96 -5.39
N SER A 79 -6.99 -13.17 -4.11
CA SER A 79 -5.66 -13.53 -3.62
C SER A 79 -5.28 -14.95 -4.01
N ALA A 80 -6.25 -15.87 -4.01
CA ALA A 80 -6.06 -17.26 -4.41
C ALA A 80 -5.72 -17.46 -5.90
N ASN A 81 -5.97 -16.45 -6.75
CA ASN A 81 -5.55 -16.49 -8.15
C ASN A 81 -4.10 -15.97 -8.31
N ASP A 82 -3.16 -16.90 -8.52
CA ASP A 82 -1.72 -16.61 -8.66
C ASP A 82 -1.34 -15.88 -9.96
N GLU A 83 -2.23 -15.84 -10.95
CA GLU A 83 -2.02 -15.09 -12.20
C GLU A 83 -2.28 -13.60 -12.03
N LEU A 84 -3.09 -13.22 -11.03
CA LEU A 84 -3.44 -11.83 -10.76
C LEU A 84 -2.39 -11.15 -9.90
N LEU A 85 -1.84 -10.04 -10.41
CA LEU A 85 -0.99 -9.10 -9.66
C LEU A 85 0.19 -9.78 -8.94
N ARG A 86 0.77 -10.80 -9.57
CA ARG A 86 1.78 -11.68 -8.97
C ARG A 86 2.96 -10.90 -8.38
N ASP A 87 3.53 -10.00 -9.17
CA ASP A 87 4.66 -9.17 -8.78
C ASP A 87 4.33 -8.24 -7.61
N GLU A 88 3.14 -7.62 -7.65
CA GLU A 88 2.66 -6.72 -6.62
C GLU A 88 2.41 -7.48 -5.31
N LYS A 89 1.77 -8.66 -5.38
CA LYS A 89 1.55 -9.54 -4.22
C LYS A 89 2.89 -9.94 -3.57
N MET A 90 3.85 -10.39 -4.37
CA MET A 90 5.19 -10.75 -3.88
C MET A 90 5.91 -9.57 -3.21
N PHE A 91 5.87 -8.40 -3.84
CA PHE A 91 6.45 -7.17 -3.28
C PHE A 91 5.78 -6.79 -1.94
N LEU A 92 4.45 -6.76 -1.90
CA LEU A 92 3.70 -6.39 -0.69
C LEU A 92 3.97 -7.36 0.45
N ALA A 93 4.04 -8.68 0.17
CA ALA A 93 4.39 -9.68 1.16
C ALA A 93 5.81 -9.48 1.74
N ARG A 94 6.78 -9.11 0.89
CA ARG A 94 8.17 -8.81 1.29
C ARG A 94 8.24 -7.62 2.25
N VAL A 95 7.51 -6.54 1.97
CA VAL A 95 7.62 -5.28 2.74
C VAL A 95 6.60 -5.15 3.87
N ALA A 96 5.62 -6.06 3.97
CA ALA A 96 4.47 -5.94 4.89
C ALA A 96 4.86 -5.64 6.34
N LYS A 97 5.91 -6.28 6.86
CA LYS A 97 6.37 -6.10 8.24
C LYS A 97 7.04 -4.74 8.47
N ALA A 98 7.77 -4.23 7.48
CA ALA A 98 8.49 -2.95 7.57
C ALA A 98 7.58 -1.74 7.24
N ALA A 99 6.56 -1.94 6.41
CA ALA A 99 5.62 -0.90 5.98
C ALA A 99 4.55 -0.59 7.06
N THR A 100 4.97 -0.24 8.27
CA THR A 100 4.08 0.24 9.33
C THR A 100 3.55 1.64 9.02
N GLU A 101 2.45 2.07 9.64
CA GLU A 101 1.95 3.45 9.48
C GLU A 101 3.03 4.49 9.85
N ALA A 102 3.76 4.26 10.94
CA ALA A 102 4.84 5.14 11.39
C ALA A 102 5.99 5.19 10.38
N ALA A 103 6.41 4.04 9.84
CA ALA A 103 7.46 3.96 8.82
C ALA A 103 7.09 4.75 7.56
N ILE A 104 5.85 4.61 7.09
CA ILE A 104 5.36 5.35 5.93
C ILE A 104 5.30 6.85 6.22
N ASP A 105 4.80 7.25 7.39
CA ASP A 105 4.72 8.66 7.77
C ASP A 105 6.10 9.31 7.81
N ARG A 106 7.11 8.64 8.37
CA ARG A 106 8.50 9.10 8.34
C ARG A 106 9.02 9.21 6.91
N ALA A 107 8.81 8.19 6.08
CA ALA A 107 9.23 8.20 4.69
C ALA A 107 8.64 9.38 3.90
N LEU A 108 7.35 9.68 4.09
CA LEU A 108 6.67 10.80 3.45
C LEU A 108 7.17 12.18 3.94
N ARG A 109 7.71 12.25 5.16
CA ARG A 109 8.35 13.45 5.73
C ARG A 109 9.85 13.54 5.44
N MET A 110 10.41 12.57 4.71
CA MET A 110 11.85 12.46 4.45
C MET A 110 12.68 12.26 5.72
N GLU A 111 12.10 11.60 6.72
CA GLU A 111 12.77 11.19 7.97
C GLU A 111 13.30 9.75 7.83
N PRO A 112 14.35 9.34 8.57
CA PRO A 112 14.80 7.96 8.58
C PRO A 112 13.71 6.99 9.07
N ILE A 113 13.56 5.83 8.43
CA ILE A 113 12.53 4.84 8.80
C ILE A 113 12.93 4.01 10.03
N GLY A 114 14.24 3.91 10.30
CA GLY A 114 14.86 3.14 11.40
C GLY A 114 14.49 3.57 12.81
#